data_AF-A0A6H9LRQ2-F1
#
_entry.id   AF-A0A6H9LRQ2-F1
#
_cell.length_a   1.000
_cell.length_b   1.000
_cell.length_c   1.000
_cell.angle_alpha   90.00
_cell.angle_beta   90.00
_cell.angle_gamma   90.00
#
_symmetry.space_group_name_H-M   'P 1'
#
loop_
_entity.id
_entity.type
_entity.pdbx_description
1 polymer ?
#
loop_
_entity_poly.entity_id
_entity_poly.type
_entity_poly.pdbx_seq_one_letter_code
_entity_poly.pdbx_strand_id
1 'polypeptide(L)'
;MIKTFPKLAGILLLAVLFLLPNQISALSLDYKERGVDIHAPDNSTHTSAAGETPYILEELASFQFSNHNGSDCWGWKDPSGNQYAMMGVSGALVFVNATTQQIVDTVLTTDCVWQDIKTYQHYAYSVSECNSGLYVMDLQYLPDSVHVITVGPVGPGGELSSHNIFIDTIAGYLYAEGSPASETIHIFDLANPESPSYLTGFSNTLESVHDFYVMSDTIYIASGGFPTMDVYDMADKFNPALIYRIVVPNAGYVHNVWPSDDRRFVVTTEETNGKTIKIWYVEDQNDIRLVSEFLAPNGLAHNAHIEGNFLFLSHYASGVRVWDISNPTCPKEIAIADLSNDNCWGVYPHTGDSLVYSSHLDGRFFIHRFIPDPAYVSSIPDDDFDGIDDDCDNCPGLSNPNQIDSDVDGIGDLCDACPNDPYNDSDGDGVCGDVDNCANYNPDQNDSDGDGNADACDICPNDPADDADFDGFCADVDNCPAIQNVFQEDTDNDGIGDACDECPNDSVNDPDADDICGLSDNCRYVYNPLQIDCDSDGYGVACDNCPS
;
A
#
# COMPACT_ATOMS: atom_id res chain seq x y z
N MET A 1 -48.35 69.38 6.83
CA MET A 1 -47.58 68.12 6.82
C MET A 1 -46.79 68.05 5.52
N ILE A 2 -45.56 67.52 5.57
CA ILE A 2 -44.65 67.18 4.45
C ILE A 2 -44.06 68.35 3.63
N LYS A 3 -42.76 68.21 3.30
CA LYS A 3 -41.79 69.19 2.78
C LYS A 3 -40.97 68.57 1.62
N THR A 4 -40.28 69.27 0.71
CA THR A 4 -40.39 70.65 0.13
C THR A 4 -39.48 70.72 -1.10
N PHE A 5 -40.01 71.13 -2.27
CA PHE A 5 -39.29 71.53 -3.50
C PHE A 5 -38.39 70.50 -4.24
N PRO A 6 -38.32 70.54 -5.59
CA PRO A 6 -37.39 69.76 -6.40
C PRO A 6 -36.01 70.45 -6.55
N LYS A 7 -34.97 69.68 -6.88
CA LYS A 7 -33.62 70.21 -7.18
C LYS A 7 -33.02 69.64 -8.47
N LEU A 8 -32.50 70.57 -9.28
CA LEU A 8 -31.41 70.50 -10.27
C LEU A 8 -31.22 69.20 -11.09
N ALA A 9 -31.46 69.33 -12.40
CA ALA A 9 -30.70 68.59 -13.41
C ALA A 9 -29.46 69.40 -13.83
N GLY A 10 -28.32 68.75 -14.02
CA GLY A 10 -27.08 69.43 -14.41
C GLY A 10 -25.94 68.47 -14.77
N ILE A 11 -25.75 68.27 -16.08
CA ILE A 11 -24.48 67.94 -16.76
C ILE A 11 -23.75 66.66 -16.27
N LEU A 12 -23.84 65.60 -17.07
CA LEU A 12 -22.73 64.67 -17.26
C LEU A 12 -22.49 64.53 -18.77
N LEU A 13 -21.32 64.93 -19.24
CA LEU A 13 -20.92 64.90 -20.65
C LEU A 13 -19.92 63.78 -20.89
N LEU A 14 -19.99 63.13 -22.05
CA LEU A 14 -19.01 62.15 -22.52
C LEU A 14 -17.57 62.67 -22.38
N ALA A 15 -16.69 61.83 -21.84
CA ALA A 15 -15.27 61.87 -22.10
C ALA A 15 -14.77 60.43 -22.29
N VAL A 16 -14.62 60.03 -23.55
CA VAL A 16 -13.89 58.82 -23.92
C VAL A 16 -12.42 59.08 -23.65
N LEU A 17 -11.81 58.37 -22.69
CA LEU A 17 -10.36 58.25 -22.60
C LEU A 17 -9.94 56.91 -23.19
N PHE A 18 -9.17 56.97 -24.27
CA PHE A 18 -8.37 55.85 -24.73
C PHE A 18 -7.34 55.51 -23.65
N LEU A 19 -7.32 54.27 -23.18
CA LEU A 19 -6.14 53.70 -22.54
C LEU A 19 -5.33 52.99 -23.62
N LEU A 20 -4.16 53.55 -23.94
CA LEU A 20 -3.11 52.85 -24.67
C LEU A 20 -2.36 51.92 -23.69
N PRO A 21 -1.89 50.75 -24.13
CA PRO A 21 -1.04 49.91 -23.30
C PRO A 21 0.32 50.59 -23.11
N ASN A 22 0.73 50.78 -21.84
CA ASN A 22 2.11 51.00 -21.34
C ASN A 22 2.12 51.79 -20.01
N GLN A 23 1.56 51.23 -18.92
CA GLN A 23 1.87 51.63 -17.53
C GLN A 23 1.59 50.45 -16.57
N ILE A 24 2.31 49.33 -16.74
CA ILE A 24 2.55 48.38 -15.64
C ILE A 24 4.08 48.33 -15.50
N SER A 25 4.60 49.23 -14.67
CA SER A 25 6.02 49.33 -14.36
C SER A 25 6.16 49.36 -12.84
N ALA A 26 6.86 48.35 -12.30
CA ALA A 26 7.23 48.22 -10.89
C ALA A 26 6.05 48.22 -9.89
N LEU A 27 5.38 47.07 -9.77
CA LEU A 27 5.00 46.55 -8.45
C LEU A 27 6.09 45.60 -7.94
N SER A 28 7.31 46.12 -7.81
CA SER A 28 8.32 45.51 -6.93
C SER A 28 7.91 45.83 -5.49
N LEU A 29 6.90 45.13 -4.98
CA LEU A 29 6.66 45.09 -3.54
C LEU A 29 7.83 44.33 -2.92
N ASP A 30 8.53 45.00 -2.02
CA ASP A 30 9.77 44.53 -1.42
C ASP A 30 9.50 43.22 -0.65
N TYR A 31 10.02 42.10 -1.14
CA TYR A 31 9.79 40.74 -0.60
C TYR A 31 10.08 40.64 0.91
N LYS A 32 10.89 41.58 1.45
CA LYS A 32 11.15 41.76 2.88
C LYS A 32 9.93 42.05 3.74
N GLU A 33 8.86 42.65 3.20
CA GLU A 33 7.66 42.96 4.01
C GLU A 33 6.78 41.73 4.30
N ARG A 34 7.12 40.53 3.77
CA ARG A 34 6.46 39.26 4.13
C ARG A 34 7.33 38.28 4.96
N GLY A 35 8.56 38.66 5.33
CA GLY A 35 9.32 37.92 6.34
C GLY A 35 10.02 36.64 5.89
N VAL A 36 10.35 36.51 4.60
CA VAL A 36 11.27 35.47 4.11
C VAL A 36 12.70 35.85 4.54
N ASP A 37 13.12 35.39 5.72
CA ASP A 37 14.49 35.48 6.18
C ASP A 37 15.32 34.36 5.55
N ILE A 38 16.00 34.68 4.45
CA ILE A 38 17.00 33.79 3.84
C ILE A 38 18.19 33.70 4.79
N HIS A 39 18.27 32.62 5.57
CA HIS A 39 19.50 32.26 6.24
C HIS A 39 20.53 31.79 5.21
N ALA A 40 21.81 32.15 5.42
CA ALA A 40 22.90 31.47 4.72
C ALA A 40 23.01 30.04 5.27
N PRO A 41 23.53 29.06 4.50
CA PRO A 41 23.64 27.67 4.94
C PRO A 41 24.21 27.57 6.35
N ASP A 42 23.51 26.82 7.21
CA ASP A 42 23.99 26.56 8.56
C ASP A 42 25.21 25.62 8.47
N ASN A 43 26.25 25.93 9.24
CA ASN A 43 27.41 25.05 9.36
C ASN A 43 27.18 23.95 10.41
N SER A 44 25.96 23.78 10.91
CA SER A 44 25.56 22.58 11.64
C SER A 44 25.32 21.43 10.66
N THR A 45 25.78 20.23 11.00
CA THR A 45 25.74 19.08 10.10
C THR A 45 24.33 18.48 10.08
N HIS A 46 23.51 18.94 9.15
CA HIS A 46 22.22 18.34 8.79
C HIS A 46 22.40 17.09 7.88
N THR A 47 23.48 16.32 8.04
CA THR A 47 23.81 15.16 7.20
C THR A 47 24.44 14.06 8.05
N SER A 48 24.51 12.82 7.54
CA SER A 48 25.36 11.78 8.15
C SER A 48 26.81 12.28 8.32
N ALA A 49 27.50 11.77 9.33
CA ALA A 49 28.91 12.12 9.51
C ALA A 49 29.76 11.39 8.46
N ALA A 50 30.83 12.06 7.99
CA ALA A 50 31.69 11.52 6.94
C ALA A 50 32.27 10.16 7.33
N GLY A 51 32.03 9.16 6.48
CA GLY A 51 32.40 7.76 6.66
C GLY A 51 31.33 6.87 7.31
N GLU A 52 30.17 7.39 7.72
CA GLU A 52 29.06 6.58 8.25
C GLU A 52 28.29 5.86 7.13
N THR A 53 28.10 6.50 5.98
CA THR A 53 27.29 5.99 4.86
C THR A 53 28.06 6.03 3.54
N PRO A 54 27.78 5.16 2.54
CA PRO A 54 28.52 5.13 1.27
C PRO A 54 28.35 6.39 0.41
N TYR A 55 27.26 7.13 0.61
CA TYR A 55 26.96 8.41 -0.05
C TYR A 55 26.66 9.49 0.99
N ILE A 56 26.77 10.75 0.57
CA ILE A 56 26.34 11.93 1.32
C ILE A 56 25.41 12.81 0.47
N LEU A 57 24.55 13.56 1.17
CA LEU A 57 23.69 14.60 0.62
C LEU A 57 24.25 15.99 1.02
N GLU A 58 25.34 16.41 0.38
CA GLU A 58 26.02 17.69 0.65
C GLU A 58 25.03 18.86 0.56
N GLU A 59 24.74 19.54 1.67
CA GLU A 59 23.91 20.76 1.65
C GLU A 59 24.64 21.87 0.87
N LEU A 60 24.05 22.27 -0.26
CA LEU A 60 24.54 23.37 -1.08
C LEU A 60 23.95 24.70 -0.63
N ALA A 61 22.67 24.71 -0.25
CA ALA A 61 21.94 25.87 0.25
C ALA A 61 20.67 25.43 1.01
N SER A 62 20.26 26.27 1.96
CA SER A 62 19.00 26.16 2.69
C SER A 62 18.29 27.52 2.73
N PHE A 63 16.96 27.50 2.81
CA PHE A 63 16.09 28.68 2.83
C PHE A 63 14.98 28.49 3.88
N GLN A 64 14.56 29.58 4.53
CA GLN A 64 13.47 29.58 5.51
C GLN A 64 12.37 30.57 5.10
N PHE A 65 11.17 30.06 4.89
CA PHE A 65 9.97 30.83 4.54
C PHE A 65 9.10 31.06 5.79
N SER A 66 9.62 31.82 6.75
CA SER A 66 8.98 32.06 8.06
C SER A 66 7.53 32.54 7.97
N ASN A 67 6.66 32.00 8.83
CA ASN A 67 5.20 32.21 8.86
C ASN A 67 4.41 31.56 7.70
N HIS A 68 5.06 30.76 6.86
CA HIS A 68 4.40 29.93 5.86
C HIS A 68 4.69 28.46 6.12
N ASN A 69 3.67 27.62 6.02
CA ASN A 69 3.87 26.16 6.00
C ASN A 69 4.26 25.74 4.58
N GLY A 70 5.22 24.82 4.46
CA GLY A 70 5.64 24.27 3.17
C GLY A 70 4.84 23.04 2.73
N SER A 71 4.92 22.75 1.43
CA SER A 71 4.32 21.58 0.77
C SER A 71 5.23 21.06 -0.36
N ASP A 72 4.70 20.58 -1.49
CA ASP A 72 5.49 19.89 -2.52
C ASP A 72 6.67 20.72 -3.05
N CYS A 73 7.71 20.02 -3.51
CA CYS A 73 8.84 20.61 -4.20
C CYS A 73 9.16 19.88 -5.50
N TRP A 74 9.50 20.65 -6.53
CA TRP A 74 9.72 20.11 -7.87
C TRP A 74 10.84 20.83 -8.60
N GLY A 75 11.30 20.27 -9.71
CA GLY A 75 12.41 20.80 -10.51
C GLY A 75 12.09 21.09 -11.97
N TRP A 76 12.93 21.95 -12.55
CA TRP A 76 13.01 22.20 -13.98
C TRP A 76 14.44 22.55 -14.40
N LYS A 77 14.92 22.01 -15.52
CA LYS A 77 16.21 22.37 -16.13
C LYS A 77 15.97 23.11 -17.45
N ASP A 78 16.57 24.29 -17.58
CA ASP A 78 16.46 25.08 -18.80
C ASP A 78 17.35 24.51 -19.94
N PRO A 79 17.13 24.93 -21.21
CA PRO A 79 17.96 24.48 -22.34
C PRO A 79 19.44 24.90 -22.29
N SER A 80 19.83 25.77 -21.35
CA SER A 80 21.21 26.18 -21.10
C SER A 80 21.90 25.34 -20.01
N GLY A 81 21.14 24.49 -19.30
CA GLY A 81 21.61 23.67 -18.19
C GLY A 81 21.49 24.33 -16.82
N ASN A 82 20.80 25.47 -16.68
CA ASN A 82 20.50 26.01 -15.34
C ASN A 82 19.39 25.18 -14.70
N GLN A 83 19.60 24.83 -13.43
CA GLN A 83 18.65 24.10 -12.61
C GLN A 83 17.80 25.08 -11.82
N TYR A 84 16.49 24.87 -11.84
CA TYR A 84 15.51 25.62 -11.06
C TYR A 84 14.73 24.65 -10.17
N ALA A 85 14.56 25.04 -8.92
CA ALA A 85 13.71 24.37 -7.96
C ALA A 85 12.49 25.23 -7.63
N MET A 86 11.39 24.57 -7.29
CA MET A 86 10.11 25.17 -6.93
C MET A 86 9.65 24.56 -5.60
N MET A 87 9.03 25.38 -4.76
CA MET A 87 8.40 24.90 -3.52
C MET A 87 7.07 25.60 -3.27
N GLY A 88 6.07 24.81 -2.87
CA GLY A 88 4.82 25.29 -2.31
C GLY A 88 5.01 25.83 -0.90
N VAL A 89 4.50 27.04 -0.65
CA VAL A 89 4.40 27.65 0.68
C VAL A 89 3.02 28.29 0.84
N SER A 90 2.46 28.40 2.04
CA SER A 90 1.06 28.83 2.19
C SER A 90 0.75 30.18 1.51
N GLY A 91 0.00 30.15 0.39
CA GLY A 91 -0.35 31.32 -0.42
C GLY A 91 0.71 31.83 -1.41
N ALA A 92 1.77 31.05 -1.67
CA ALA A 92 2.69 31.32 -2.77
C ALA A 92 3.40 30.06 -3.32
N LEU A 93 4.03 30.21 -4.47
CA LEU A 93 5.02 29.31 -5.05
C LEU A 93 6.35 30.07 -5.16
N VAL A 94 7.40 29.54 -4.54
CA VAL A 94 8.75 30.14 -4.57
C VAL A 94 9.60 29.46 -5.64
N PHE A 95 10.31 30.26 -6.43
CA PHE A 95 11.19 29.78 -7.50
C PHE A 95 12.64 30.11 -7.15
N VAL A 96 13.49 29.09 -7.12
CA VAL A 96 14.91 29.19 -6.77
C VAL A 96 15.75 28.73 -7.96
N ASN A 97 16.70 29.52 -8.42
CA ASN A 97 17.76 29.02 -9.29
C ASN A 97 18.73 28.21 -8.42
N ALA A 98 18.67 26.88 -8.54
CA ALA A 98 19.48 25.95 -7.75
C ALA A 98 20.96 25.97 -8.16
N THR A 99 21.27 26.37 -9.39
CA THR A 99 22.66 26.56 -9.86
C THR A 99 23.34 27.76 -9.22
N THR A 100 22.61 28.86 -8.98
CA THR A 100 23.13 30.09 -8.36
C THR A 100 22.76 30.25 -6.88
N GLN A 101 21.92 29.36 -6.35
CA GLN A 101 21.41 29.35 -4.97
C GLN A 101 20.66 30.65 -4.61
N GLN A 102 19.85 31.16 -5.55
CA GLN A 102 19.12 32.42 -5.38
C GLN A 102 17.64 32.26 -5.69
N ILE A 103 16.78 32.83 -4.83
CA ILE A 103 15.37 33.05 -5.15
C ILE A 103 15.32 33.98 -6.36
N VAL A 104 14.65 33.54 -7.43
CA VAL A 104 14.49 34.29 -8.69
C VAL A 104 13.11 34.91 -8.81
N ASP A 105 12.05 34.27 -8.29
CA ASP A 105 10.71 34.85 -8.25
C ASP A 105 9.82 34.22 -7.17
N THR A 106 8.63 34.80 -6.97
CA THR A 106 7.57 34.23 -6.13
C THR A 106 6.20 34.57 -6.72
N VAL A 107 5.46 33.54 -7.11
CA VAL A 107 4.09 33.66 -7.62
C VAL A 107 3.12 33.58 -6.44
N LEU A 108 2.22 34.55 -6.29
CA LEU A 108 1.17 34.49 -5.27
C LEU A 108 0.03 33.57 -5.70
N THR A 109 -0.37 32.67 -4.82
CA THR A 109 -1.44 31.69 -5.04
C THR A 109 -2.58 31.86 -4.02
N THR A 110 -3.62 31.05 -4.11
CA THR A 110 -4.64 30.93 -3.06
C THR A 110 -3.98 30.47 -1.76
N ASP A 111 -4.33 31.09 -0.64
CA ASP A 111 -3.78 30.75 0.69
C ASP A 111 -4.20 29.34 1.10
N CYS A 112 -3.31 28.38 0.82
CA CYS A 112 -3.46 26.96 1.02
C CYS A 112 -2.09 26.37 1.31
N VAL A 113 -1.98 25.47 2.29
CA VAL A 113 -0.71 24.81 2.60
C VAL A 113 -0.40 23.77 1.51
N TRP A 114 -1.32 22.84 1.31
CA TRP A 114 -1.19 21.70 0.40
C TRP A 114 -1.28 22.16 -1.06
N GLN A 115 -0.12 22.37 -1.66
CA GLN A 115 0.06 22.64 -3.08
C GLN A 115 0.94 21.54 -3.65
N ASP A 116 0.57 21.05 -4.83
CA ASP A 116 1.34 20.09 -5.60
C ASP A 116 1.86 20.75 -6.88
N ILE A 117 3.07 20.37 -7.34
CA ILE A 117 3.76 21.04 -8.45
C ILE A 117 4.34 20.00 -9.41
N LYS A 118 4.05 20.11 -10.71
CA LYS A 118 4.66 19.26 -11.76
C LYS A 118 5.04 20.08 -12.99
N THR A 119 5.97 19.58 -13.80
CA THR A 119 6.49 20.29 -14.98
C THR A 119 6.29 19.55 -16.29
N TYR A 120 6.03 20.30 -17.37
CA TYR A 120 6.00 19.79 -18.73
C TYR A 120 6.70 20.77 -19.67
N GLN A 121 7.72 20.30 -20.40
CA GLN A 121 8.53 21.11 -21.31
C GLN A 121 9.20 22.32 -20.62
N HIS A 122 8.57 23.49 -20.66
CA HIS A 122 9.00 24.75 -20.04
C HIS A 122 7.87 25.39 -19.21
N TYR A 123 6.86 24.61 -18.85
CA TYR A 123 5.73 25.02 -18.05
C TYR A 123 5.73 24.31 -16.69
N ALA A 124 5.38 25.04 -15.65
CA ALA A 124 4.98 24.48 -14.36
C ALA A 124 3.46 24.53 -14.21
N TYR A 125 2.93 23.47 -13.61
CA TYR A 125 1.53 23.28 -13.26
C TYR A 125 1.45 23.16 -11.75
N SER A 126 0.47 23.80 -11.13
CA SER A 126 0.21 23.62 -9.70
C SER A 126 -1.28 23.68 -9.38
N VAL A 127 -1.67 22.87 -8.40
CA VAL A 127 -3.03 22.76 -7.84
C VAL A 127 -2.99 22.93 -6.33
N SER A 128 -4.16 23.04 -5.70
CA SER A 128 -4.31 22.81 -4.27
C SER A 128 -5.72 22.36 -3.89
N GLU A 129 -5.85 21.81 -2.69
CA GLU A 129 -7.13 21.42 -2.07
C GLU A 129 -8.10 22.57 -1.81
N CYS A 130 -7.65 23.83 -1.93
CA CYS A 130 -8.42 25.01 -1.55
C CYS A 130 -9.22 25.62 -2.72
N ASN A 131 -9.74 24.79 -3.64
CA ASN A 131 -10.47 25.20 -4.85
C ASN A 131 -9.72 26.27 -5.68
N SER A 132 -8.40 26.14 -5.78
CA SER A 132 -7.54 27.17 -6.37
C SER A 132 -7.50 27.14 -7.91
N GLY A 133 -8.03 26.09 -8.53
CA GLY A 133 -7.95 25.84 -9.96
C GLY A 133 -6.60 25.25 -10.38
N LEU A 134 -6.28 25.36 -11.66
CA LEU A 134 -4.97 25.00 -12.19
C LEU A 134 -4.18 26.28 -12.48
N TYR A 135 -3.03 26.43 -11.83
CA TYR A 135 -2.03 27.44 -12.16
C TYR A 135 -1.15 26.90 -13.29
N VAL A 136 -1.09 27.62 -14.41
CA VAL A 136 -0.20 27.34 -15.54
C VAL A 136 0.80 28.48 -15.66
N MET A 137 2.08 28.16 -15.54
CA MET A 137 3.18 29.11 -15.47
C MET A 137 4.25 28.79 -16.50
N ASP A 138 4.69 29.79 -17.25
CA ASP A 138 5.78 29.68 -18.23
C ASP A 138 7.12 30.06 -17.59
N LEU A 139 8.07 29.13 -17.67
CA LEU A 139 9.40 29.19 -17.08
C LEU A 139 10.49 29.67 -18.06
N GLN A 140 10.20 29.83 -19.37
CA GLN A 140 11.22 30.19 -20.36
C GLN A 140 11.84 31.59 -20.15
N TYR A 141 11.20 32.41 -19.32
CA TYR A 141 11.65 33.75 -18.95
C TYR A 141 12.51 33.78 -17.68
N LEU A 142 12.73 32.63 -17.03
CA LEU A 142 13.69 32.52 -15.94
C LEU A 142 15.13 32.75 -16.46
N PRO A 143 16.01 33.42 -15.67
CA PRO A 143 15.83 33.82 -14.27
C PRO A 143 15.17 35.21 -14.08
N ASP A 144 14.67 35.88 -15.12
CA ASP A 144 14.15 37.25 -15.01
C ASP A 144 12.80 37.33 -14.29
N SER A 145 11.85 36.44 -14.60
CA SER A 145 10.55 36.28 -13.91
C SER A 145 9.78 35.05 -14.36
N VAL A 146 8.83 34.57 -13.56
CA VAL A 146 7.84 33.56 -13.95
C VAL A 146 6.60 34.21 -14.56
N HIS A 147 6.13 33.72 -15.71
CA HIS A 147 4.93 34.25 -16.36
C HIS A 147 3.71 33.37 -16.09
N VAL A 148 2.82 33.82 -15.21
CA VAL A 148 1.52 33.15 -14.98
C VAL A 148 0.61 33.37 -16.19
N ILE A 149 0.24 32.29 -16.89
CA ILE A 149 -0.61 32.33 -18.08
C ILE A 149 -2.08 32.18 -17.71
N THR A 150 -2.39 31.06 -17.06
CA THR A 150 -3.76 30.69 -16.69
C THR A 150 -3.82 30.49 -15.18
N VAL A 151 -4.76 31.20 -14.55
CA VAL A 151 -5.31 30.83 -13.24
C VAL A 151 -6.79 30.64 -13.51
N GLY A 152 -7.23 29.39 -13.58
CA GLY A 152 -8.56 29.09 -14.07
C GLY A 152 -9.04 27.69 -13.70
N PRO A 153 -10.36 27.50 -13.63
CA PRO A 153 -10.91 26.21 -13.30
C PRO A 153 -10.93 25.29 -14.50
N VAL A 154 -10.00 24.34 -14.52
CA VAL A 154 -9.91 23.30 -15.55
C VAL A 154 -10.41 22.00 -14.93
N GLY A 155 -11.74 21.83 -14.86
CA GLY A 155 -12.36 20.66 -14.22
C GLY A 155 -13.85 20.53 -14.59
N PRO A 156 -14.46 19.34 -14.40
CA PRO A 156 -15.85 19.10 -14.78
C PRO A 156 -16.81 19.98 -13.97
N GLY A 157 -17.47 20.92 -14.65
CA GLY A 157 -18.35 21.91 -14.03
C GLY A 157 -17.72 23.30 -13.82
N GLY A 158 -16.41 23.45 -14.07
CA GLY A 158 -15.74 24.75 -13.98
C GLY A 158 -15.27 25.11 -12.58
N GLU A 159 -14.84 24.12 -11.79
CA GLU A 159 -13.93 24.25 -10.64
C GLU A 159 -12.93 23.07 -10.67
N LEU A 160 -11.69 23.26 -10.19
CA LEU A 160 -10.72 22.17 -9.94
C LEU A 160 -10.17 22.37 -8.53
N SER A 161 -10.22 21.31 -7.74
CA SER A 161 -9.63 21.19 -6.41
C SER A 161 -9.09 19.78 -6.30
N SER A 162 -7.80 19.67 -6.02
CA SER A 162 -6.99 18.48 -6.26
C SER A 162 -5.86 18.49 -5.26
N HIS A 163 -5.62 17.38 -4.57
CA HIS A 163 -4.50 17.25 -3.63
C HIS A 163 -3.23 16.92 -4.43
N ASN A 164 -3.24 15.89 -5.27
CA ASN A 164 -2.10 15.55 -6.17
C ASN A 164 -2.37 15.70 -7.68
N ILE A 165 -1.33 16.10 -8.44
CA ILE A 165 -1.26 15.97 -9.90
C ILE A 165 -0.06 15.14 -10.34
N PHE A 166 -0.20 14.46 -11.47
CA PHE A 166 0.91 13.82 -12.18
C PHE A 166 0.92 14.25 -13.65
N ILE A 167 2.10 14.36 -14.25
CA ILE A 167 2.22 14.64 -15.69
C ILE A 167 3.00 13.52 -16.36
N ASP A 168 2.34 12.85 -17.29
CA ASP A 168 3.00 11.98 -18.25
C ASP A 168 3.70 12.86 -19.29
N THR A 169 5.00 13.09 -19.08
CA THR A 169 5.82 13.95 -19.93
C THR A 169 6.15 13.31 -21.29
N ILE A 170 5.90 12.01 -21.47
CA ILE A 170 6.12 11.28 -22.72
C ILE A 170 4.87 11.37 -23.61
N ALA A 171 3.69 11.09 -23.03
CA ALA A 171 2.43 11.12 -23.78
C ALA A 171 1.79 12.51 -23.85
N GLY A 172 2.16 13.44 -22.95
CA GLY A 172 1.63 14.81 -22.93
C GLY A 172 0.24 14.92 -22.30
N TYR A 173 0.03 14.24 -21.18
CA TYR A 173 -1.23 14.30 -20.41
C TYR A 173 -0.98 14.70 -18.97
N LEU A 174 -1.84 15.59 -18.44
CA LEU A 174 -1.92 15.90 -17.01
C LEU A 174 -3.04 15.08 -16.39
N TYR A 175 -2.76 14.50 -15.24
CA TYR A 175 -3.68 13.74 -14.41
C TYR A 175 -3.83 14.51 -13.11
N ALA A 176 -5.06 14.74 -12.68
CA ALA A 176 -5.37 15.40 -11.43
C ALA A 176 -6.31 14.55 -10.61
N GLU A 177 -6.02 14.41 -9.33
CA GLU A 177 -6.97 13.87 -8.37
C GLU A 177 -8.22 14.76 -8.34
N GLY A 178 -9.40 14.17 -8.40
CA GLY A 178 -10.65 14.86 -8.12
C GLY A 178 -10.86 14.96 -6.61
N SER A 179 -11.67 15.93 -6.17
CA SER A 179 -11.97 16.12 -4.74
C SER A 179 -12.38 14.81 -4.01
N PRO A 180 -12.16 14.70 -2.69
CA PRO A 180 -12.58 13.54 -1.88
C PRO A 180 -14.07 13.19 -1.93
N ALA A 181 -14.93 14.10 -2.41
CA ALA A 181 -16.35 13.85 -2.63
C ALA A 181 -16.68 13.23 -4.01
N SER A 182 -15.66 13.05 -4.86
CA SER A 182 -15.79 12.57 -6.24
C SER A 182 -15.05 11.27 -6.52
N GLU A 183 -13.95 11.00 -5.80
CA GLU A 183 -13.11 9.79 -5.96
C GLU A 183 -12.78 9.51 -7.45
N THR A 184 -12.48 10.58 -8.19
CA THR A 184 -12.17 10.55 -9.63
C THR A 184 -10.70 10.84 -9.88
N ILE A 185 -10.15 10.32 -10.97
CA ILE A 185 -8.96 10.90 -11.61
C ILE A 185 -9.42 11.63 -12.87
N HIS A 186 -9.09 12.91 -12.97
CA HIS A 186 -9.33 13.77 -14.12
C HIS A 186 -8.14 13.75 -15.07
N ILE A 187 -8.39 13.68 -16.38
CA ILE A 187 -7.36 13.59 -17.43
C ILE A 187 -7.48 14.80 -18.36
N PHE A 188 -6.36 15.47 -18.61
CA PHE A 188 -6.26 16.65 -19.46
C PHE A 188 -5.20 16.45 -20.55
N ASP A 189 -5.54 16.83 -21.77
CA ASP A 189 -4.64 16.82 -22.92
C ASP A 189 -3.77 18.11 -22.93
N LEU A 190 -2.44 17.95 -23.00
CA LEU A 190 -1.45 19.03 -23.03
C LEU A 190 -0.92 19.34 -24.44
N ALA A 191 -1.65 18.98 -25.51
CA ALA A 191 -1.31 19.41 -26.87
C ALA A 191 -1.27 20.95 -27.04
N ASN A 192 -1.95 21.68 -26.14
CA ASN A 192 -1.69 23.09 -25.88
C ASN A 192 -1.34 23.31 -24.39
N PRO A 193 -0.04 23.30 -24.02
CA PRO A 193 0.39 23.38 -22.62
C PRO A 193 -0.13 24.62 -21.86
N GLU A 194 -0.27 25.76 -22.55
CA GLU A 194 -0.77 27.03 -21.98
C GLU A 194 -2.25 26.97 -21.54
N SER A 195 -3.01 26.06 -22.13
CA SER A 195 -4.45 25.88 -21.88
C SER A 195 -4.82 24.40 -21.98
N PRO A 196 -4.52 23.61 -20.91
CA PRO A 196 -4.87 22.19 -20.83
C PRO A 196 -6.37 21.97 -21.07
N SER A 197 -6.71 20.96 -21.86
CA SER A 197 -8.11 20.67 -22.20
C SER A 197 -8.58 19.39 -21.52
N TYR A 198 -9.68 19.47 -20.76
CA TYR A 198 -10.27 18.30 -20.10
C TYR A 198 -10.70 17.27 -21.15
N LEU A 199 -10.18 16.05 -21.01
CA LEU A 199 -10.44 14.93 -21.91
C LEU A 199 -11.56 14.05 -21.36
N THR A 200 -11.37 13.55 -20.14
CA THR A 200 -12.25 12.58 -19.47
C THR A 200 -11.85 12.43 -18.00
N GLY A 201 -12.54 11.58 -17.25
CA GLY A 201 -12.13 11.12 -15.94
C GLY A 201 -12.81 9.81 -15.58
N PHE A 202 -12.26 9.08 -14.61
CA PHE A 202 -12.76 7.77 -14.19
C PHE A 202 -12.82 7.65 -12.65
N SER A 203 -13.82 6.93 -12.16
CA SER A 203 -14.08 6.70 -10.72
C SER A 203 -14.82 5.40 -10.39
N ASN A 204 -15.42 4.72 -11.37
CA ASN A 204 -16.40 3.64 -11.15
C ASN A 204 -15.84 2.38 -10.44
N THR A 205 -14.55 2.36 -10.12
CA THR A 205 -13.76 1.26 -9.55
C THR A 205 -12.69 1.73 -8.56
N LEU A 206 -12.55 3.04 -8.35
CA LEU A 206 -11.50 3.60 -7.51
C LEU A 206 -11.99 3.67 -6.06
N GLU A 207 -11.08 3.40 -5.12
CA GLU A 207 -11.29 3.53 -3.68
C GLU A 207 -10.35 4.63 -3.18
N SER A 208 -10.89 5.78 -2.77
CA SER A 208 -10.17 6.93 -2.18
C SER A 208 -8.74 7.16 -2.71
N VAL A 209 -8.59 7.49 -4.00
CA VAL A 209 -7.30 7.93 -4.57
C VAL A 209 -6.66 8.99 -3.67
N HIS A 210 -5.39 8.80 -3.33
CA HIS A 210 -4.58 9.80 -2.64
C HIS A 210 -3.42 10.29 -3.51
N ASP A 211 -2.67 9.37 -4.11
CA ASP A 211 -1.56 9.69 -5.00
C ASP A 211 -1.47 8.65 -6.13
N PHE A 212 -0.79 9.00 -7.22
CA PHE A 212 -0.65 8.13 -8.38
C PHE A 212 0.57 8.48 -9.25
N TYR A 213 1.16 7.44 -9.82
CA TYR A 213 2.21 7.55 -10.83
C TYR A 213 1.67 7.10 -12.20
N VAL A 214 1.97 7.85 -13.27
CA VAL A 214 1.56 7.49 -14.64
C VAL A 214 2.76 7.25 -15.55
N MET A 215 2.78 6.09 -16.20
CA MET A 215 3.81 5.70 -17.17
C MET A 215 3.17 5.36 -18.53
N SER A 216 2.85 6.35 -19.37
CA SER A 216 2.32 6.17 -20.75
C SER A 216 0.95 5.49 -20.85
N ASP A 217 0.95 4.17 -20.69
CA ASP A 217 -0.17 3.25 -20.84
C ASP A 217 -0.53 2.55 -19.52
N THR A 218 0.08 2.93 -18.39
CA THR A 218 -0.22 2.37 -17.08
C THR A 218 -0.29 3.47 -16.02
N ILE A 219 -1.25 3.38 -15.11
CA ILE A 219 -1.31 4.19 -13.88
C ILE A 219 -1.28 3.28 -12.65
N TYR A 220 -0.47 3.66 -11.68
CA TYR A 220 -0.35 3.04 -10.36
C TYR A 220 -0.99 3.99 -9.35
N ILE A 221 -1.87 3.50 -8.49
CA ILE A 221 -2.73 4.32 -7.62
C ILE A 221 -2.59 3.88 -6.18
N ALA A 222 -2.22 4.81 -5.29
CA ALA A 222 -2.26 4.64 -3.85
C ALA A 222 -3.64 5.05 -3.31
N SER A 223 -4.33 4.12 -2.65
CA SER A 223 -5.75 4.26 -2.25
C SER A 223 -5.99 4.88 -0.86
N GLY A 224 -4.97 5.56 -0.30
CA GLY A 224 -5.09 6.38 0.91
C GLY A 224 -5.73 5.65 2.08
N GLY A 225 -7.01 5.93 2.33
CA GLY A 225 -7.78 5.34 3.43
C GLY A 225 -8.16 3.86 3.24
N PHE A 226 -7.87 3.25 2.09
CA PHE A 226 -8.08 1.82 1.83
C PHE A 226 -6.74 1.06 1.76
N PRO A 227 -6.72 -0.23 2.16
CA PRO A 227 -5.50 -1.03 2.24
C PRO A 227 -5.08 -1.57 0.86
N THR A 228 -5.14 -0.74 -0.18
CA THR A 228 -5.05 -1.16 -1.58
C THR A 228 -4.08 -0.30 -2.38
N MET A 229 -3.45 -0.93 -3.36
CA MET A 229 -2.77 -0.26 -4.46
C MET A 229 -3.28 -0.86 -5.77
N ASP A 230 -3.80 -0.02 -6.65
CA ASP A 230 -4.44 -0.43 -7.90
C ASP A 230 -3.60 -0.06 -9.12
N VAL A 231 -3.57 -0.95 -10.12
CA VAL A 231 -2.88 -0.68 -11.38
C VAL A 231 -3.84 -0.84 -12.55
N TYR A 232 -3.97 0.21 -13.37
CA TYR A 232 -4.88 0.27 -14.51
C TYR A 232 -4.15 0.44 -15.85
N ASP A 233 -4.68 -0.20 -16.89
CA ASP A 233 -4.34 0.04 -18.30
C ASP A 233 -4.96 1.39 -18.74
N MET A 234 -4.11 2.26 -19.27
CA MET A 234 -4.42 3.61 -19.75
C MET A 234 -4.18 3.79 -21.25
N ALA A 235 -4.11 2.69 -22.02
CA ALA A 235 -4.04 2.72 -23.48
C ALA A 235 -5.30 3.33 -24.10
N ASP A 236 -6.50 3.00 -23.59
CA ASP A 236 -7.73 3.75 -23.84
C ASP A 236 -8.13 4.58 -22.60
N LYS A 237 -7.74 5.86 -22.61
CA LYS A 237 -8.01 6.82 -21.54
C LYS A 237 -9.52 7.03 -21.26
N PHE A 238 -10.41 6.65 -22.18
CA PHE A 238 -11.87 6.71 -21.94
C PHE A 238 -12.44 5.46 -21.26
N ASN A 239 -11.71 4.34 -21.30
CA ASN A 239 -12.12 3.07 -20.69
C ASN A 239 -10.95 2.40 -19.94
N PRO A 240 -10.39 3.03 -18.87
CA PRO A 240 -9.36 2.38 -18.05
C PRO A 240 -9.81 1.02 -17.52
N ALA A 241 -8.91 0.04 -17.56
CA ALA A 241 -9.20 -1.33 -17.12
C ALA A 241 -8.24 -1.71 -15.98
N LEU A 242 -8.80 -2.20 -14.86
CA LEU A 242 -7.99 -2.72 -13.75
C LEU A 242 -7.19 -3.93 -14.25
N ILE A 243 -5.87 -3.87 -14.10
CA ILE A 243 -4.95 -4.96 -14.43
C ILE A 243 -4.85 -5.88 -13.22
N TYR A 244 -4.48 -5.33 -12.07
CA TYR A 244 -4.42 -6.02 -10.78
C TYR A 244 -4.60 -5.02 -9.62
N ARG A 245 -4.91 -5.58 -8.45
CA ARG A 245 -5.00 -4.87 -7.16
C ARG A 245 -4.13 -5.60 -6.14
N ILE A 246 -3.22 -4.87 -5.50
CA ILE A 246 -2.47 -5.36 -4.35
C ILE A 246 -3.27 -5.00 -3.09
N VAL A 247 -3.47 -5.98 -2.20
CA VAL A 247 -3.97 -5.72 -0.84
C VAL A 247 -2.75 -5.63 0.08
N VAL A 248 -2.53 -4.46 0.67
CA VAL A 248 -1.37 -4.21 1.53
C VAL A 248 -1.58 -4.92 2.87
N PRO A 249 -0.72 -5.88 3.27
CA PRO A 249 -0.85 -6.57 4.54
C PRO A 249 -0.54 -5.61 5.67
N ASN A 250 -1.29 -5.73 6.77
CA ASN A 250 -1.14 -4.85 7.94
C ASN A 250 -1.16 -3.35 7.58
N ALA A 251 -1.98 -2.92 6.63
CA ALA A 251 -1.95 -1.55 6.14
C ALA A 251 -2.22 -0.45 7.21
N GLY A 252 -1.75 0.75 6.92
CA GLY A 252 -2.24 2.03 7.42
C GLY A 252 -2.82 2.86 6.26
N TYR A 253 -2.40 4.12 6.15
CA TYR A 253 -2.78 5.01 5.05
C TYR A 253 -1.82 4.82 3.85
N VAL A 254 -2.27 4.17 2.79
CA VAL A 254 -1.43 3.86 1.60
C VAL A 254 -1.23 5.16 0.81
N HIS A 255 -0.10 5.81 1.01
CA HIS A 255 0.07 7.24 0.75
C HIS A 255 0.56 7.55 -0.65
N ASN A 256 1.69 6.96 -1.04
CA ASN A 256 2.37 7.19 -2.31
C ASN A 256 2.83 5.86 -2.92
N VAL A 257 2.93 5.85 -4.25
CA VAL A 257 3.32 4.69 -5.06
C VAL A 257 4.28 5.12 -6.16
N TRP A 258 5.41 4.42 -6.32
CA TRP A 258 6.41 4.73 -7.34
C TRP A 258 6.95 3.45 -8.00
N PRO A 259 6.68 3.21 -9.30
CA PRO A 259 7.21 2.07 -10.03
C PRO A 259 8.67 2.28 -10.43
N SER A 260 9.40 1.17 -10.56
CA SER A 260 10.70 1.13 -11.27
C SER A 260 10.52 1.45 -12.76
N ASP A 261 11.55 2.04 -13.39
CA ASP A 261 11.53 2.42 -14.81
C ASP A 261 11.33 1.22 -15.76
N ASP A 262 11.76 0.03 -15.35
CA ASP A 262 11.59 -1.23 -16.09
C ASP A 262 10.30 -1.99 -15.73
N ARG A 263 9.48 -1.44 -14.82
CA ARG A 263 8.22 -1.98 -14.29
C ARG A 263 8.34 -3.33 -13.58
N ARG A 264 9.55 -3.78 -13.19
CA ARG A 264 9.73 -5.06 -12.51
C ARG A 264 9.24 -5.04 -11.07
N PHE A 265 9.44 -3.92 -10.38
CA PHE A 265 8.99 -3.70 -9.02
C PHE A 265 8.35 -2.32 -8.81
N VAL A 266 7.64 -2.16 -7.69
CA VAL A 266 7.01 -0.91 -7.28
C VAL A 266 7.22 -0.70 -5.78
N VAL A 267 7.47 0.54 -5.39
CA VAL A 267 7.61 0.96 -3.99
C VAL A 267 6.30 1.60 -3.55
N THR A 268 5.83 1.27 -2.35
CA THR A 268 4.71 1.95 -1.67
C THR A 268 5.15 2.46 -0.31
N THR A 269 4.72 3.67 0.05
CA THR A 269 4.86 4.22 1.41
C THR A 269 3.51 4.28 2.11
N GLU A 270 3.55 4.21 3.43
CA GLU A 270 2.36 4.27 4.27
C GLU A 270 2.47 5.41 5.29
N GLU A 271 1.64 6.44 5.14
CA GLU A 271 1.62 7.60 6.02
C GLU A 271 0.84 7.29 7.30
N THR A 272 1.34 6.33 8.07
CA THR A 272 0.80 6.00 9.40
C THR A 272 1.94 5.57 10.30
N ASN A 273 1.99 6.13 11.51
CA ASN A 273 3.12 5.94 12.41
C ASN A 273 3.36 4.45 12.74
N GLY A 274 4.55 3.95 12.41
CA GLY A 274 4.95 2.55 12.56
C GLY A 274 4.58 1.65 11.38
N LYS A 275 4.06 2.22 10.28
CA LYS A 275 3.99 1.57 8.98
C LYS A 275 5.25 1.85 8.16
N THR A 276 5.45 1.02 7.16
CA THR A 276 6.75 0.74 6.54
C THR A 276 6.76 1.20 5.08
N ILE A 277 7.95 1.29 4.51
CA ILE A 277 8.14 1.24 3.06
C ILE A 277 8.09 -0.23 2.65
N LYS A 278 7.35 -0.53 1.59
CA LYS A 278 7.21 -1.88 1.02
C LYS A 278 7.65 -1.88 -0.44
N ILE A 279 8.39 -2.91 -0.85
CA ILE A 279 8.76 -3.16 -2.25
C ILE A 279 8.07 -4.42 -2.75
N TRP A 280 7.49 -4.34 -3.94
CA TRP A 280 6.68 -5.40 -4.53
C TRP A 280 7.22 -5.79 -5.89
N TYR A 281 7.43 -7.09 -6.15
CA TYR A 281 7.62 -7.57 -7.52
C TYR A 281 6.25 -7.65 -8.21
N VAL A 282 6.17 -7.07 -9.41
CA VAL A 282 4.93 -6.93 -10.19
C VAL A 282 5.11 -7.28 -11.68
N GLU A 283 6.23 -7.93 -12.03
CA GLU A 283 6.58 -8.33 -13.39
C GLU A 283 5.61 -9.41 -13.95
N ASP A 284 5.18 -10.36 -13.10
CA ASP A 284 4.07 -11.29 -13.39
C ASP A 284 2.84 -10.93 -12.54
N GLN A 285 1.73 -10.68 -13.21
CA GLN A 285 0.46 -10.26 -12.62
C GLN A 285 -0.26 -11.41 -11.89
N ASN A 286 0.16 -12.65 -12.12
CA ASN A 286 -0.36 -13.85 -11.43
C ASN A 286 0.41 -14.15 -10.14
N ASP A 287 1.53 -13.45 -9.90
CA ASP A 287 2.57 -13.82 -8.93
C ASP A 287 3.21 -12.54 -8.34
N ILE A 288 2.34 -11.67 -7.83
CA ILE A 288 2.73 -10.43 -7.17
C ILE A 288 3.16 -10.74 -5.74
N ARG A 289 4.38 -10.33 -5.37
CA ARG A 289 4.99 -10.65 -4.07
C ARG A 289 5.40 -9.39 -3.32
N LEU A 290 5.22 -9.40 -2.00
CA LEU A 290 5.92 -8.46 -1.11
C LEU A 290 7.35 -8.98 -0.96
N VAL A 291 8.34 -8.15 -1.28
CA VAL A 291 9.74 -8.55 -1.46
C VAL A 291 10.63 -8.01 -0.35
N SER A 292 10.29 -6.84 0.19
CA SER A 292 10.97 -6.24 1.32
C SER A 292 10.04 -5.27 2.05
N GLU A 293 10.18 -5.21 3.37
CA GLU A 293 9.45 -4.31 4.26
C GLU A 293 10.45 -3.69 5.25
N PHE A 294 10.63 -2.37 5.19
CA PHE A 294 11.62 -1.65 6.00
C PHE A 294 11.13 -0.26 6.41
N LEU A 295 11.78 0.33 7.41
CA LEU A 295 11.38 1.63 7.95
C LEU A 295 12.57 2.35 8.58
N ALA A 296 12.78 3.62 8.24
CA ALA A 296 13.83 4.42 8.89
C ALA A 296 13.42 4.78 10.33
N PRO A 297 14.36 5.25 11.17
CA PRO A 297 14.05 5.74 12.52
C PRO A 297 12.90 6.76 12.54
N ASN A 298 12.23 6.90 13.69
CA ASN A 298 11.05 7.75 13.90
C ASN A 298 9.77 7.36 13.12
N GLY A 299 9.85 6.45 12.13
CA GLY A 299 8.73 5.56 11.79
C GLY A 299 7.55 6.12 10.99
N LEU A 300 7.77 7.13 10.13
CA LEU A 300 6.74 7.64 9.21
C LEU A 300 7.35 8.10 7.87
N ALA A 301 7.20 7.28 6.83
CA ALA A 301 7.59 7.64 5.46
C ALA A 301 6.45 8.41 4.76
N HIS A 302 6.80 9.32 3.84
CA HIS A 302 5.83 10.15 3.11
C HIS A 302 5.88 9.89 1.60
N ASN A 303 6.77 10.53 0.83
CA ASN A 303 6.88 10.31 -0.62
C ASN A 303 8.13 9.52 -0.98
N ALA A 304 7.98 8.57 -1.92
CA ALA A 304 9.05 7.81 -2.56
C ALA A 304 9.28 8.28 -4.00
N HIS A 305 10.55 8.37 -4.39
CA HIS A 305 11.00 8.67 -5.74
C HIS A 305 12.16 7.74 -6.11
N ILE A 306 11.99 6.89 -7.13
CA ILE A 306 13.06 6.04 -7.65
C ILE A 306 13.78 6.77 -8.80
N GLU A 307 15.09 7.01 -8.66
CA GLU A 307 15.96 7.46 -9.75
C GLU A 307 17.08 6.42 -9.96
N GLY A 308 16.97 5.61 -11.02
CA GLY A 308 17.88 4.49 -11.26
C GLY A 308 17.80 3.43 -10.16
N ASN A 309 18.93 3.13 -9.52
CA ASN A 309 19.02 2.16 -8.43
C ASN A 309 18.73 2.76 -7.04
N PHE A 310 18.34 4.03 -6.96
CA PHE A 310 18.22 4.75 -5.70
C PHE A 310 16.78 5.15 -5.41
N LEU A 311 16.32 4.81 -4.21
CA LEU A 311 15.04 5.24 -3.65
C LEU A 311 15.27 6.46 -2.74
N PHE A 312 14.80 7.61 -3.17
CA PHE A 312 14.76 8.84 -2.38
C PHE A 312 13.43 8.95 -1.66
N LEU A 313 13.47 9.26 -0.37
CA LEU A 313 12.33 9.33 0.53
C LEU A 313 12.31 10.67 1.27
N SER A 314 11.15 11.31 1.31
CA SER A 314 10.82 12.26 2.38
C SER A 314 10.24 11.47 3.56
N HIS A 315 10.79 11.69 4.75
CA HIS A 315 10.54 10.80 5.89
C HIS A 315 10.27 11.60 7.18
N TYR A 316 9.42 12.63 7.11
CA TYR A 316 8.94 13.37 8.27
C TYR A 316 10.08 13.81 9.22
N ALA A 317 9.99 13.56 10.52
CA ALA A 317 11.00 13.89 11.52
C ALA A 317 12.29 13.04 11.43
N SER A 318 12.40 12.14 10.47
CA SER A 318 13.69 11.55 10.11
C SER A 318 14.45 12.48 9.14
N GLY A 319 13.75 13.11 8.19
CA GLY A 319 14.33 14.00 7.17
C GLY A 319 14.37 13.36 5.78
N VAL A 320 15.38 13.71 4.98
CA VAL A 320 15.63 13.09 3.65
C VAL A 320 16.41 11.78 3.80
N ARG A 321 16.04 10.81 2.97
CA ARG A 321 16.43 9.40 3.12
C ARG A 321 16.71 8.78 1.75
N VAL A 322 17.86 8.10 1.59
CA VAL A 322 18.26 7.47 0.30
C VAL A 322 18.68 6.03 0.51
N TRP A 323 18.01 5.11 -0.20
CA TRP A 323 18.25 3.67 -0.16
C TRP A 323 18.82 3.20 -1.51
N ASP A 324 19.79 2.30 -1.47
CA ASP A 324 20.12 1.45 -2.62
C ASP A 324 19.08 0.34 -2.70
N ILE A 325 18.42 0.24 -3.85
CA ILE A 325 17.38 -0.75 -4.19
C ILE A 325 17.78 -1.57 -5.42
N SER A 326 19.08 -1.62 -5.74
CA SER A 326 19.62 -2.50 -6.79
C SER A 326 19.39 -3.99 -6.51
N ASN A 327 19.32 -4.37 -5.22
CA ASN A 327 18.69 -5.60 -4.78
C ASN A 327 17.37 -5.29 -4.02
N PRO A 328 16.20 -5.50 -4.63
CA PRO A 328 14.90 -5.24 -4.00
C PRO A 328 14.58 -6.09 -2.76
N THR A 329 15.22 -7.25 -2.54
CA THR A 329 15.02 -8.06 -1.32
C THR A 329 15.76 -7.47 -0.12
N CYS A 330 16.92 -6.85 -0.34
CA CYS A 330 17.74 -6.25 0.70
C CYS A 330 18.10 -4.77 0.43
N PRO A 331 17.15 -3.84 0.57
CA PRO A 331 17.39 -2.41 0.46
C PRO A 331 18.34 -1.87 1.54
N LYS A 332 19.36 -1.09 1.15
CA LYS A 332 20.35 -0.52 2.10
C LYS A 332 20.21 0.99 2.23
N GLU A 333 20.13 1.53 3.45
CA GLU A 333 20.22 2.98 3.70
C GLU A 333 21.64 3.47 3.36
N ILE A 334 21.78 4.34 2.35
CA ILE A 334 23.09 4.77 1.81
C ILE A 334 23.39 6.26 1.93
N ALA A 335 22.39 7.11 2.20
CA ALA A 335 22.60 8.51 2.56
C ALA A 335 21.44 9.06 3.39
N ILE A 336 21.78 9.99 4.28
CA ILE A 336 20.87 10.62 5.22
C ILE A 336 21.11 12.14 5.23
N ALA A 337 20.03 12.92 5.18
CA ALA A 337 20.08 14.35 5.45
C ALA A 337 18.90 14.82 6.31
N ASP A 338 19.03 16.06 6.77
CA ASP A 338 18.04 16.86 7.48
C ASP A 338 17.56 16.19 8.80
N LEU A 339 18.56 15.90 9.63
CA LEU A 339 18.43 15.21 10.92
C LEU A 339 17.76 16.04 12.05
N SER A 340 17.14 17.19 11.77
CA SER A 340 16.72 18.15 12.82
C SER A 340 15.38 17.84 13.50
N ASN A 341 14.75 16.70 13.21
CA ASN A 341 13.38 16.30 13.60
C ASN A 341 12.26 17.17 13.00
N ASP A 342 12.55 17.87 11.91
CA ASP A 342 11.61 18.77 11.27
C ASP A 342 10.93 18.05 10.09
N ASN A 343 9.61 18.15 10.01
CA ASN A 343 8.80 17.28 9.15
C ASN A 343 9.07 17.49 7.65
N CYS A 344 9.95 16.66 7.08
CA CYS A 344 10.23 16.60 5.65
C CYS A 344 9.01 16.04 4.89
N TRP A 345 8.49 16.84 3.96
CA TRP A 345 7.26 16.59 3.20
C TRP A 345 7.57 16.19 1.76
N GLY A 346 8.24 17.05 1.00
CA GLY A 346 8.65 16.77 -0.37
C GLY A 346 10.12 16.34 -0.47
N VAL A 347 10.42 15.47 -1.42
CA VAL A 347 11.77 15.22 -1.93
C VAL A 347 11.72 15.15 -3.46
N TYR A 348 12.71 15.70 -4.15
CA TYR A 348 12.78 15.65 -5.61
C TYR A 348 14.21 15.39 -6.09
N PRO A 349 14.52 14.18 -6.60
CA PRO A 349 15.85 13.84 -7.11
C PRO A 349 16.05 14.09 -8.60
N HIS A 350 14.96 14.14 -9.40
CA HIS A 350 14.92 14.04 -10.88
C HIS A 350 15.48 15.24 -11.65
N THR A 351 16.58 15.81 -11.18
CA THR A 351 17.30 16.93 -11.78
C THR A 351 18.21 16.48 -12.92
N GLY A 352 18.67 15.22 -12.90
CA GLY A 352 19.65 14.69 -13.84
C GLY A 352 21.04 15.32 -13.74
N ASP A 353 21.36 15.99 -12.62
CA ASP A 353 22.69 16.53 -12.27
C ASP A 353 23.05 16.24 -10.79
N SER A 354 22.48 15.17 -10.22
CA SER A 354 22.68 14.73 -8.82
C SER A 354 22.32 15.77 -7.76
N LEU A 355 21.46 16.74 -8.09
CA LEU A 355 20.85 17.64 -7.11
C LEU A 355 19.57 16.99 -6.58
N VAL A 356 19.36 17.12 -5.27
CA VAL A 356 18.14 16.67 -4.58
C VAL A 356 17.55 17.86 -3.86
N TYR A 357 16.27 18.13 -4.09
CA TYR A 357 15.53 19.18 -3.37
C TYR A 357 14.68 18.54 -2.28
N SER A 358 14.48 19.24 -1.16
CA SER A 358 13.52 18.82 -0.13
C SER A 358 12.82 19.99 0.52
N SER A 359 11.58 19.76 0.95
CA SER A 359 10.69 20.78 1.54
C SER A 359 10.08 20.32 2.86
N HIS A 360 9.77 21.29 3.71
CA HIS A 360 9.31 21.04 5.08
C HIS A 360 8.02 21.75 5.44
N LEU A 361 7.23 21.13 6.32
CA LEU A 361 6.02 21.72 6.87
C LEU A 361 6.24 23.05 7.62
N ASP A 362 7.44 23.31 8.14
CA ASP A 362 7.82 24.55 8.81
C ASP A 362 8.29 25.67 7.85
N GLY A 363 8.24 25.41 6.54
CA GLY A 363 8.68 26.34 5.50
C GLY A 363 10.19 26.34 5.26
N ARG A 364 10.95 25.33 5.71
CA ARG A 364 12.34 25.13 5.26
C ARG A 364 12.41 24.45 3.90
N PHE A 365 13.43 24.83 3.13
CA PHE A 365 13.75 24.27 1.81
C PHE A 365 15.25 24.03 1.70
N PHE A 366 15.65 22.85 1.22
CA PHE A 366 17.05 22.49 1.05
C PHE A 366 17.38 22.12 -0.40
N ILE A 367 18.62 22.41 -0.78
CA ILE A 367 19.23 21.96 -2.02
C ILE A 367 20.46 21.15 -1.63
N HIS A 368 20.37 19.84 -1.80
CA HIS A 368 21.47 18.91 -1.57
C HIS A 368 22.13 18.49 -2.88
N ARG A 369 23.34 17.95 -2.77
CA ARG A 369 24.00 17.20 -3.83
C ARG A 369 24.29 15.78 -3.36
N PHE A 370 23.75 14.81 -4.09
CA PHE A 370 23.98 13.39 -3.83
C PHE A 370 25.29 12.94 -4.49
N ILE A 371 26.28 12.56 -3.68
CA ILE A 371 27.60 12.10 -4.15
C ILE A 371 28.14 10.95 -3.29
N PRO A 372 29.00 10.06 -3.85
CA PRO A 372 29.73 9.07 -3.05
C PRO A 372 30.59 9.75 -1.97
N ASP A 373 30.63 9.19 -0.77
CA ASP A 373 31.45 9.71 0.31
C ASP A 373 32.93 9.29 0.13
N PRO A 374 33.87 10.22 -0.09
CA PRO A 374 35.30 9.89 -0.21
C PRO A 374 35.95 9.43 1.12
N ALA A 375 35.26 9.55 2.26
CA ALA A 375 35.69 9.05 3.56
C ALA A 375 35.16 7.64 3.87
N TYR A 376 34.15 7.14 3.13
CA TYR A 376 33.62 5.80 3.32
C TYR A 376 34.61 4.74 2.84
N VAL A 377 34.77 3.70 3.65
CA VAL A 377 35.58 2.52 3.33
C VAL A 377 34.68 1.31 3.50
N SER A 378 34.22 0.73 2.39
CA SER A 378 33.45 -0.51 2.43
C SER A 378 34.27 -1.60 3.13
N SER A 379 33.61 -2.27 4.08
CA SER A 379 34.11 -3.48 4.74
C SER A 379 33.00 -4.53 4.84
N ILE A 380 32.07 -4.52 3.88
CA ILE A 380 30.94 -5.45 3.89
C ILE A 380 31.48 -6.86 3.58
N PRO A 381 31.17 -7.87 4.42
CA PRO A 381 31.53 -9.26 4.15
C PRO A 381 30.74 -9.86 2.98
N ASP A 382 31.37 -10.83 2.33
CA ASP A 382 30.87 -11.72 1.28
C ASP A 382 31.73 -12.98 1.45
N ASP A 383 31.26 -13.91 2.29
CA ASP A 383 32.07 -15.02 2.83
C ASP A 383 32.25 -16.17 1.81
N ASP A 384 31.38 -16.27 0.79
CA ASP A 384 31.43 -17.31 -0.25
C ASP A 384 31.73 -16.83 -1.69
N PHE A 385 31.74 -15.51 -1.92
CA PHE A 385 32.13 -14.83 -3.16
C PHE A 385 31.13 -14.94 -4.32
N ASP A 386 29.83 -15.00 -4.02
CA ASP A 386 28.77 -15.01 -5.03
C ASP A 386 28.41 -13.61 -5.59
N GLY A 387 28.73 -12.56 -4.83
CA GLY A 387 28.48 -11.15 -5.18
C GLY A 387 27.30 -10.50 -4.45
N ILE A 388 26.65 -11.21 -3.53
CA ILE A 388 25.76 -10.69 -2.49
C ILE A 388 26.57 -10.50 -1.21
N ASP A 389 26.24 -9.47 -0.44
CA ASP A 389 26.88 -9.19 0.85
C ASP A 389 26.23 -10.04 1.96
N ASP A 390 26.97 -10.58 2.93
CA ASP A 390 26.47 -11.49 4.00
C ASP A 390 25.19 -10.99 4.72
N ASP A 391 25.07 -9.68 4.95
CA ASP A 391 23.90 -9.06 5.61
C ASP A 391 22.60 -9.13 4.77
N CYS A 392 22.72 -9.52 3.50
CA CYS A 392 21.65 -9.64 2.50
C CYS A 392 21.55 -11.02 1.86
N ASP A 393 22.50 -11.89 2.15
CA ASP A 393 22.57 -13.22 1.57
C ASP A 393 21.68 -14.17 2.41
N ASN A 394 20.71 -14.81 1.77
CA ASN A 394 19.88 -15.82 2.42
C ASN A 394 20.59 -17.17 2.58
N CYS A 395 21.81 -17.33 2.03
CA CYS A 395 22.72 -18.45 2.26
C CYS A 395 24.22 -18.05 2.39
N PRO A 396 24.66 -17.26 3.41
CA PRO A 396 26.00 -16.63 3.53
C PRO A 396 27.28 -17.51 3.50
N GLY A 397 27.15 -18.82 3.25
CA GLY A 397 28.27 -19.74 3.09
C GLY A 397 28.10 -20.73 1.93
N LEU A 398 27.10 -20.54 1.07
CA LEU A 398 26.75 -21.38 -0.06
C LEU A 398 26.23 -20.56 -1.26
N SER A 399 27.17 -20.09 -2.08
CA SER A 399 26.98 -19.27 -3.28
C SER A 399 25.69 -19.55 -4.08
N ASN A 400 24.75 -18.60 -4.01
CA ASN A 400 23.45 -18.61 -4.65
C ASN A 400 23.06 -17.20 -5.20
N PRO A 401 23.69 -16.70 -6.28
CA PRO A 401 23.51 -15.31 -6.77
C PRO A 401 22.09 -14.94 -7.25
N ASN A 402 21.18 -15.91 -7.22
CA ASN A 402 19.78 -15.80 -7.57
C ASN A 402 18.86 -15.66 -6.35
N GLN A 403 19.37 -15.87 -5.12
CA GLN A 403 18.68 -15.62 -3.84
C GLN A 403 17.23 -16.14 -3.84
N ILE A 404 17.06 -17.40 -4.27
CA ILE A 404 15.75 -18.05 -4.24
C ILE A 404 15.46 -18.46 -2.81
N ASP A 405 14.26 -18.10 -2.37
CA ASP A 405 13.62 -18.40 -1.10
C ASP A 405 12.14 -18.62 -1.47
N SER A 406 11.71 -19.88 -1.44
CA SER A 406 10.45 -20.33 -2.02
C SER A 406 9.25 -20.25 -1.08
N ASP A 407 9.47 -20.23 0.25
CA ASP A 407 8.43 -20.07 1.28
C ASP A 407 8.48 -18.74 2.05
N VAL A 408 9.53 -17.95 1.84
CA VAL A 408 9.74 -16.59 2.36
C VAL A 408 10.02 -16.57 3.88
N ASP A 409 10.76 -17.56 4.39
CA ASP A 409 11.25 -17.60 5.77
C ASP A 409 12.55 -16.80 6.01
N GLY A 410 13.27 -16.47 4.93
CA GLY A 410 14.54 -15.74 4.94
C GLY A 410 15.80 -16.60 4.83
N ILE A 411 15.66 -17.93 4.71
CA ILE A 411 16.72 -18.90 4.40
C ILE A 411 16.56 -19.31 2.94
N GLY A 412 17.64 -19.32 2.16
CA GLY A 412 17.55 -19.67 0.74
C GLY A 412 17.41 -21.16 0.48
N ASP A 413 16.69 -21.55 -0.59
CA ASP A 413 16.45 -22.94 -1.03
C ASP A 413 17.70 -23.84 -1.10
N LEU A 414 18.89 -23.24 -1.21
CA LEU A 414 20.17 -23.95 -1.32
C LEU A 414 20.74 -24.38 0.04
N CYS A 415 20.40 -23.67 1.11
CA CYS A 415 20.90 -23.87 2.47
C CYS A 415 19.78 -24.21 3.48
N ASP A 416 18.52 -24.03 3.10
CA ASP A 416 17.38 -24.44 3.88
C ASP A 416 17.15 -25.97 3.85
N ALA A 417 16.63 -26.51 4.96
CA ALA A 417 16.27 -27.91 5.10
C ALA A 417 14.86 -28.21 4.57
N CYS A 418 13.96 -27.23 4.60
CA CYS A 418 12.55 -27.39 4.25
C CYS A 418 12.01 -26.28 3.31
N PRO A 419 12.50 -26.17 2.04
CA PRO A 419 12.31 -24.98 1.19
C PRO A 419 10.89 -24.68 0.68
N ASN A 420 9.86 -25.24 1.32
CA ASN A 420 8.45 -25.02 1.01
C ASN A 420 7.61 -24.90 2.30
N ASP A 421 8.24 -24.85 3.49
CA ASP A 421 7.61 -24.71 4.80
C ASP A 421 8.37 -23.68 5.66
N PRO A 422 7.81 -22.46 5.84
CA PRO A 422 8.48 -21.40 6.58
C PRO A 422 8.50 -21.62 8.10
N TYR A 423 7.98 -22.76 8.58
CA TYR A 423 8.11 -23.22 9.96
C TYR A 423 9.13 -24.35 10.13
N ASN A 424 9.69 -24.86 9.02
CA ASN A 424 10.75 -25.86 8.99
C ASN A 424 10.38 -27.15 9.77
N ASP A 425 11.35 -28.03 10.02
CA ASP A 425 11.24 -29.17 10.95
C ASP A 425 11.02 -28.66 12.40
N SER A 426 9.75 -28.36 12.72
CA SER A 426 9.34 -27.68 13.95
C SER A 426 9.44 -28.55 15.22
N ASP A 427 9.41 -29.87 15.08
CA ASP A 427 9.48 -30.80 16.22
C ASP A 427 10.79 -31.60 16.31
N GLY A 428 11.61 -31.58 15.25
CA GLY A 428 12.97 -32.13 15.19
C GLY A 428 13.04 -33.58 14.74
N ASP A 429 12.04 -34.09 14.01
CA ASP A 429 12.00 -35.48 13.53
C ASP A 429 12.76 -35.72 12.21
N GLY A 430 12.97 -34.66 11.42
CA GLY A 430 13.61 -34.70 10.10
C GLY A 430 12.65 -34.69 8.90
N VAL A 431 11.37 -34.43 9.13
CA VAL A 431 10.32 -34.18 8.13
C VAL A 431 9.90 -32.69 8.21
N CYS A 432 9.49 -32.13 7.08
CA CYS A 432 9.06 -30.74 6.99
C CYS A 432 7.55 -30.64 7.26
N GLY A 433 7.11 -29.59 7.94
CA GLY A 433 5.72 -29.45 8.41
C GLY A 433 4.68 -29.32 7.30
N ASP A 434 5.08 -29.04 6.06
CA ASP A 434 4.20 -29.08 4.88
C ASP A 434 3.83 -30.52 4.44
N VAL A 435 4.62 -31.51 4.87
CA VAL A 435 4.44 -32.94 4.55
C VAL A 435 4.41 -33.85 5.79
N ASP A 436 4.46 -33.28 7.00
CA ASP A 436 4.35 -34.00 8.26
C ASP A 436 2.88 -34.33 8.59
N ASN A 437 2.60 -35.60 8.88
CA ASN A 437 1.28 -36.07 9.35
C ASN A 437 1.10 -35.98 10.87
N CYS A 438 1.95 -35.25 11.58
CA CYS A 438 1.88 -35.07 13.03
C CYS A 438 2.42 -33.72 13.49
N ALA A 439 2.33 -33.48 14.80
CA ALA A 439 2.96 -32.36 15.49
C ALA A 439 3.85 -32.82 16.65
N ASN A 440 4.20 -34.12 16.67
CA ASN A 440 5.04 -34.75 17.69
C ASN A 440 5.89 -35.87 17.08
N TYR A 441 7.21 -35.69 17.13
CA TYR A 441 8.29 -36.59 16.73
C TYR A 441 7.87 -37.99 16.26
N ASN A 442 7.74 -38.16 14.93
CA ASN A 442 7.23 -39.34 14.24
C ASN A 442 7.99 -39.59 12.93
N PRO A 443 9.33 -39.81 12.97
CA PRO A 443 10.19 -39.80 11.77
C PRO A 443 9.95 -40.95 10.77
N ASP A 444 9.04 -41.86 11.11
CA ASP A 444 8.53 -42.93 10.24
C ASP A 444 7.18 -42.62 9.58
N GLN A 445 6.50 -41.53 9.99
CA GLN A 445 5.29 -40.96 9.39
C GLN A 445 4.18 -42.01 9.18
N ASN A 446 4.11 -42.99 10.09
CA ASN A 446 3.23 -44.14 9.94
C ASN A 446 1.78 -43.73 10.24
N ASP A 447 0.92 -43.94 9.26
CA ASP A 447 -0.52 -43.71 9.27
C ASP A 447 -1.15 -45.06 8.87
N SER A 448 -1.75 -45.75 9.85
CA SER A 448 -2.18 -47.14 9.72
C SER A 448 -3.57 -47.32 9.11
N ASP A 449 -4.44 -46.31 9.13
CA ASP A 449 -5.80 -46.38 8.58
C ASP A 449 -6.07 -45.43 7.40
N GLY A 450 -5.23 -44.41 7.21
CA GLY A 450 -5.23 -43.51 6.07
C GLY A 450 -6.06 -42.24 6.26
N ASP A 451 -6.30 -41.80 7.49
CA ASP A 451 -7.05 -40.57 7.79
C ASP A 451 -6.22 -39.27 7.60
N GLY A 452 -4.88 -39.38 7.66
CA GLY A 452 -3.94 -38.28 7.53
C GLY A 452 -3.27 -37.82 8.84
N ASN A 453 -3.56 -38.46 9.97
CA ASN A 453 -2.83 -38.33 11.23
C ASN A 453 -1.83 -39.49 11.37
N ALA A 454 -0.67 -39.24 12.00
CA ALA A 454 0.25 -40.33 12.32
C ALA A 454 -0.22 -41.13 13.55
N ASP A 455 0.02 -42.45 13.57
CA ASP A 455 -0.18 -43.34 14.72
C ASP A 455 0.42 -42.82 16.05
N ALA A 456 1.39 -41.90 15.96
CA ALA A 456 2.09 -41.29 17.08
C ALA A 456 1.30 -40.17 17.79
N CYS A 457 0.36 -39.54 17.11
CA CYS A 457 -0.48 -38.44 17.62
C CYS A 457 -1.98 -38.66 17.40
N ASP A 458 -2.36 -39.61 16.56
CA ASP A 458 -3.73 -40.09 16.44
C ASP A 458 -4.20 -40.74 17.76
N ILE A 459 -5.43 -40.42 18.14
CA ILE A 459 -6.13 -40.97 19.31
C ILE A 459 -6.69 -42.36 18.98
N CYS A 460 -7.00 -42.60 17.71
CA CYS A 460 -7.60 -43.82 17.17
C CYS A 460 -6.83 -44.46 15.99
N PRO A 461 -5.53 -44.88 16.16
CA PRO A 461 -4.60 -45.31 15.07
C PRO A 461 -4.96 -46.50 14.17
N ASN A 462 -6.20 -46.96 14.16
CA ASN A 462 -6.69 -48.06 13.33
C ASN A 462 -8.15 -47.82 12.85
N ASP A 463 -8.73 -46.64 13.11
CA ASP A 463 -10.10 -46.27 12.78
C ASP A 463 -10.16 -44.82 12.22
N PRO A 464 -10.30 -44.65 10.89
CA PRO A 464 -10.28 -43.34 10.24
C PRO A 464 -11.60 -42.56 10.42
N ALA A 465 -12.49 -43.05 11.29
CA ALA A 465 -13.66 -42.33 11.78
C ALA A 465 -13.44 -41.64 13.13
N ASP A 466 -12.32 -41.93 13.81
CA ASP A 466 -11.84 -41.26 15.02
C ASP A 466 -12.83 -41.39 16.22
N ASP A 467 -12.60 -40.64 17.30
CA ASP A 467 -13.61 -40.40 18.36
C ASP A 467 -14.71 -39.46 17.81
N ALA A 468 -15.63 -40.05 17.04
CA ALA A 468 -16.60 -39.33 16.20
C ALA A 468 -17.60 -38.44 16.97
N ASP A 469 -17.80 -38.68 18.27
CA ASP A 469 -18.70 -37.89 19.11
C ASP A 469 -18.05 -37.24 20.34
N PHE A 470 -16.77 -37.50 20.59
CA PHE A 470 -15.93 -36.94 21.66
C PHE A 470 -16.26 -37.45 23.08
N ASP A 471 -16.60 -38.73 23.24
CA ASP A 471 -16.82 -39.37 24.54
C ASP A 471 -15.58 -40.10 25.11
N GLY A 472 -14.55 -40.32 24.27
CA GLY A 472 -13.29 -40.99 24.60
C GLY A 472 -13.13 -42.41 24.05
N PHE A 473 -14.02 -42.89 23.19
CA PHE A 473 -13.92 -44.16 22.48
C PHE A 473 -13.87 -43.96 20.95
N CYS A 474 -13.07 -44.78 20.26
CA CYS A 474 -13.01 -44.77 18.79
C CYS A 474 -14.26 -45.42 18.20
N ALA A 475 -14.77 -44.90 17.08
CA ALA A 475 -16.03 -45.33 16.48
C ALA A 475 -16.08 -46.84 16.10
N ASP A 476 -14.95 -47.52 15.91
CA ASP A 476 -14.86 -48.97 15.66
C ASP A 476 -15.09 -49.84 16.90
N VAL A 477 -14.93 -49.29 18.11
CA VAL A 477 -15.09 -49.97 19.41
C VAL A 477 -16.16 -49.36 20.31
N ASP A 478 -16.68 -48.18 19.96
CA ASP A 478 -17.80 -47.52 20.60
C ASP A 478 -19.13 -48.25 20.28
N ASN A 479 -19.94 -48.52 21.31
CA ASN A 479 -21.27 -49.10 21.15
C ASN A 479 -22.36 -48.08 20.80
N CYS A 480 -22.06 -46.77 20.82
CA CYS A 480 -22.89 -45.68 20.30
C CYS A 480 -22.09 -44.59 19.52
N PRO A 481 -21.48 -44.88 18.34
CA PRO A 481 -20.56 -44.00 17.57
C PRO A 481 -21.04 -42.61 17.09
N ALA A 482 -22.15 -42.11 17.62
CA ALA A 482 -22.74 -40.80 17.32
C ALA A 482 -23.53 -40.20 18.50
N ILE A 483 -23.53 -40.83 19.70
CA ILE A 483 -24.26 -40.39 20.90
C ILE A 483 -23.42 -40.63 22.17
N GLN A 484 -22.69 -39.60 22.59
CA GLN A 484 -21.76 -39.62 23.72
C GLN A 484 -22.25 -40.43 24.92
N ASN A 485 -21.54 -41.51 25.26
CA ASN A 485 -21.95 -42.42 26.32
C ASN A 485 -20.79 -43.02 27.12
N VAL A 486 -19.79 -42.21 27.48
CA VAL A 486 -18.54 -42.42 28.28
C VAL A 486 -18.45 -43.64 29.24
N PHE A 487 -19.58 -44.17 29.73
CA PHE A 487 -19.66 -45.38 30.54
C PHE A 487 -19.83 -46.68 29.73
N GLN A 488 -20.11 -46.60 28.42
CA GLN A 488 -20.33 -47.72 27.48
C GLN A 488 -21.28 -48.77 28.07
N GLU A 489 -22.40 -48.31 28.64
CA GLU A 489 -23.44 -49.18 29.21
C GLU A 489 -24.18 -49.89 28.06
N ASP A 490 -24.21 -51.21 28.11
CA ASP A 490 -24.95 -52.13 27.23
C ASP A 490 -25.57 -53.20 28.14
N THR A 491 -26.86 -53.03 28.45
CA THR A 491 -27.55 -53.76 29.50
C THR A 491 -27.93 -55.20 29.09
N ASP A 492 -28.14 -55.47 27.80
CA ASP A 492 -28.57 -56.79 27.31
C ASP A 492 -27.54 -57.54 26.44
N ASN A 493 -26.43 -56.88 26.09
CA ASN A 493 -25.21 -57.39 25.48
C ASN A 493 -25.37 -57.75 23.99
N ASP A 494 -26.07 -56.91 23.23
CA ASP A 494 -26.24 -57.05 21.77
C ASP A 494 -25.21 -56.25 20.94
N GLY A 495 -24.52 -55.29 21.56
CA GLY A 495 -23.52 -54.43 20.93
C GLY A 495 -23.98 -53.01 20.57
N ILE A 496 -25.24 -52.64 20.86
CA ILE A 496 -25.75 -51.27 20.82
C ILE A 496 -25.79 -50.76 22.27
N GLY A 497 -25.26 -49.56 22.53
CA GLY A 497 -25.27 -49.01 23.88
C GLY A 497 -26.63 -48.46 24.32
N ASP A 498 -26.92 -48.50 25.63
CA ASP A 498 -28.16 -48.02 26.27
C ASP A 498 -28.52 -46.55 25.94
N ALA A 499 -27.56 -45.76 25.42
CA ALA A 499 -27.72 -44.37 25.03
C ALA A 499 -28.27 -44.17 23.61
N CYS A 500 -28.05 -45.14 22.72
CA CYS A 500 -28.46 -45.12 21.31
C CYS A 500 -29.40 -46.28 20.94
N ASP A 501 -29.59 -47.24 21.84
CA ASP A 501 -30.58 -48.30 21.70
C ASP A 501 -32.01 -47.80 22.03
N GLU A 502 -32.96 -48.11 21.15
CA GLU A 502 -34.40 -47.88 21.36
C GLU A 502 -35.02 -48.95 22.28
N CYS A 503 -34.33 -50.08 22.48
CA CYS A 503 -34.76 -51.25 23.25
C CYS A 503 -33.77 -51.78 24.33
N PRO A 504 -33.21 -50.96 25.27
CA PRO A 504 -32.02 -51.28 26.12
C PRO A 504 -32.09 -52.47 27.10
N ASN A 505 -33.06 -53.36 26.98
CA ASN A 505 -33.25 -54.55 27.81
C ASN A 505 -33.72 -55.76 26.96
N ASP A 506 -33.57 -55.69 25.63
CA ASP A 506 -33.99 -56.67 24.64
C ASP A 506 -33.04 -56.73 23.43
N SER A 507 -32.04 -57.61 23.52
CA SER A 507 -31.02 -57.94 22.51
C SER A 507 -31.49 -58.46 21.14
N VAL A 508 -32.75 -58.24 20.80
CA VAL A 508 -33.33 -58.49 19.47
C VAL A 508 -33.93 -57.21 18.87
N ASN A 509 -33.96 -56.12 19.64
CA ASN A 509 -34.45 -54.79 19.27
C ASN A 509 -35.89 -54.81 18.75
N ASP A 510 -36.22 -53.81 17.92
CA ASP A 510 -37.37 -53.81 17.04
C ASP A 510 -36.97 -54.36 15.64
N PRO A 511 -37.12 -55.67 15.38
CA PRO A 511 -36.73 -56.29 14.12
C PRO A 511 -37.73 -56.07 12.96
N ASP A 512 -38.88 -55.42 13.17
CA ASP A 512 -39.85 -55.13 12.11
C ASP A 512 -40.27 -53.65 11.96
N ALA A 513 -39.68 -52.79 12.79
CA ALA A 513 -39.77 -51.34 12.80
C ALA A 513 -41.18 -50.79 13.07
N ASP A 514 -41.86 -51.32 14.10
CA ASP A 514 -43.19 -50.90 14.56
C ASP A 514 -43.22 -50.06 15.86
N ASP A 515 -42.04 -49.66 16.36
CA ASP A 515 -41.79 -48.96 17.62
C ASP A 515 -41.99 -49.84 18.89
N ILE A 516 -42.01 -51.19 18.77
CA ILE A 516 -42.17 -52.12 19.90
C ILE A 516 -41.04 -53.18 19.95
N CYS A 517 -40.29 -53.20 21.04
CA CYS A 517 -39.21 -54.17 21.28
C CYS A 517 -39.70 -55.63 21.25
N GLY A 518 -38.98 -56.51 20.55
CA GLY A 518 -39.38 -57.87 20.18
C GLY A 518 -39.69 -58.88 21.32
N LEU A 519 -39.28 -58.62 22.56
CA LEU A 519 -39.67 -59.38 23.76
C LEU A 519 -41.01 -58.92 24.35
N SER A 520 -41.43 -57.71 24.02
CA SER A 520 -42.74 -57.13 24.38
C SER A 520 -43.74 -57.18 23.22
N ASP A 521 -43.26 -57.32 21.99
CA ASP A 521 -44.07 -57.44 20.78
C ASP A 521 -44.73 -58.82 20.65
N ASN A 522 -46.06 -58.82 20.49
CA ASN A 522 -46.85 -60.02 20.25
C ASN A 522 -46.80 -60.56 18.81
N CYS A 523 -46.08 -59.93 17.87
CA CYS A 523 -45.83 -60.49 16.54
C CYS A 523 -44.41 -60.50 15.99
N ARG A 524 -43.39 -60.04 16.74
CA ARG A 524 -41.91 -60.06 16.60
C ARG A 524 -41.25 -59.89 15.22
N TYR A 525 -41.93 -60.09 14.10
CA TYR A 525 -41.39 -60.04 12.73
C TYR A 525 -42.49 -59.63 11.72
N VAL A 526 -43.60 -59.04 12.18
CA VAL A 526 -44.81 -58.71 11.42
C VAL A 526 -45.50 -57.41 11.92
N TYR A 527 -44.84 -56.26 11.77
CA TYR A 527 -45.32 -54.88 11.94
C TYR A 527 -46.78 -54.72 12.38
N ASN A 528 -46.98 -54.42 13.67
CA ASN A 528 -48.26 -54.45 14.35
C ASN A 528 -48.34 -53.42 15.51
N PRO A 529 -48.11 -52.12 15.26
CA PRO A 529 -47.81 -51.09 16.29
C PRO A 529 -48.96 -50.82 17.28
N LEU A 530 -50.11 -51.44 17.05
CA LEU A 530 -51.29 -51.40 17.92
C LEU A 530 -51.34 -52.58 18.91
N GLN A 531 -50.44 -53.56 18.77
CA GLN A 531 -50.26 -54.73 19.64
C GLN A 531 -51.59 -55.46 19.95
N ILE A 532 -52.47 -55.54 18.97
CA ILE A 532 -53.83 -56.05 19.14
C ILE A 532 -53.80 -57.58 19.27
N ASP A 533 -54.01 -58.06 20.48
CA ASP A 533 -54.30 -59.45 20.83
C ASP A 533 -55.78 -59.54 21.27
N CYS A 534 -56.57 -60.37 20.59
CA CYS A 534 -58.02 -60.43 20.78
C CYS A 534 -58.50 -61.54 21.73
N ASP A 535 -57.74 -62.64 21.87
CA ASP A 535 -58.06 -63.76 22.75
C ASP A 535 -57.07 -63.93 23.93
N SER A 536 -56.07 -63.05 24.00
CA SER A 536 -55.08 -62.89 25.09
C SER A 536 -54.15 -64.10 25.23
N ASP A 537 -53.75 -64.71 24.10
CA ASP A 537 -52.86 -65.87 24.07
C ASP A 537 -51.37 -65.50 23.95
N GLY A 538 -51.06 -64.23 23.64
CA GLY A 538 -49.71 -63.71 23.48
C GLY A 538 -49.24 -63.55 22.03
N TYR A 539 -50.07 -63.90 21.04
CA TYR A 539 -49.84 -63.60 19.62
C TYR A 539 -50.79 -62.50 19.12
N GLY A 540 -50.25 -61.53 18.39
CA GLY A 540 -51.06 -60.46 17.80
C GLY A 540 -51.85 -60.95 16.58
N VAL A 541 -52.97 -60.29 16.29
CA VAL A 541 -53.84 -60.61 15.13
C VAL A 541 -53.16 -60.51 13.76
N ALA A 542 -51.95 -59.94 13.69
CA ALA A 542 -51.15 -59.82 12.47
C ALA A 542 -50.37 -61.11 12.11
N CYS A 543 -50.00 -61.90 13.12
CA CYS A 543 -49.15 -63.09 12.99
C CYS A 543 -49.78 -64.39 13.53
N ASP A 544 -50.87 -64.28 14.29
CA ASP A 544 -51.61 -65.42 14.81
C ASP A 544 -52.11 -66.35 13.69
N ASN A 545 -51.83 -67.64 13.86
CA ASN A 545 -52.18 -68.71 12.91
C ASN A 545 -53.40 -69.54 13.33
N CYS A 546 -53.99 -69.27 14.49
CA CYS A 546 -55.16 -69.95 15.06
C CYS A 546 -56.26 -69.01 15.62
N PRO A 547 -56.65 -67.90 14.94
CA PRO A 547 -57.53 -66.87 15.51
C PRO A 547 -58.93 -67.37 15.92
N SER A 548 -59.31 -67.01 17.16
CA SER A 548 -60.55 -67.40 17.86
C SER A 548 -61.79 -66.54 17.57
#